data_AF-A0A6P4BE38-F1
#
_entry.id   AF-A0A6P4BE38-F1
#
_cell.length_a   1.000
_cell.length_b   1.000
_cell.length_c   1.000
_cell.angle_alpha   90.00
_cell.angle_beta   90.00
_cell.angle_gamma   90.00
#
_symmetry.space_group_name_H-M   'P 1'
#
loop_
_entity.id
_entity.type
_entity.pdbx_description
1 polymer ?
#
loop_
_entity_poly.entity_id
_entity_poly.type
_entity_poly.pdbx_seq_one_letter_code
_entity_poly.pdbx_strand_id
1 'polypeptide(L)'
;MGDAVFGNPITNSTLGLPDFIDRKNIHRIDRARIALNLKNAEEKNAKALQYLEKLKEQSEVGLGTLCLLYNATGDAISYVTHKNWYGRIGASPYPMEIANGQWAAFMHVGKPGHSIGAVVYRGKDPQGVDCDWMVSWDNCNDKNKWNTQVYSKVREKNHFSNCDWEVVYDKLQVSGVYHDGVEDKDNWNGCSLSACIGEHRFPIFVAVFTVQDV
;
A
#
# COMPACT_ATOMS: atom_id res chain seq x y z
N MET A 1 -18.93 -4.11 10.92
CA MET A 1 -18.13 -3.46 9.86
C MET A 1 -17.04 -4.45 9.52
N GLY A 2 -17.05 -5.01 8.31
CA GLY A 2 -15.95 -5.87 7.88
C GLY A 2 -14.71 -5.03 7.65
N ASP A 3 -13.55 -5.53 8.05
CA ASP A 3 -12.27 -4.93 7.71
C ASP A 3 -12.20 -4.74 6.19
N ALA A 4 -11.77 -3.57 5.72
CA ALA A 4 -11.74 -3.22 4.30
C ALA A 4 -10.59 -3.95 3.56
N VAL A 5 -10.54 -5.27 3.75
CA VAL A 5 -9.55 -6.22 3.23
C VAL A 5 -10.25 -7.29 2.40
N PHE A 6 -9.60 -7.71 1.31
CA PHE A 6 -10.20 -8.52 0.26
C PHE A 6 -9.24 -9.64 -0.17
N GLY A 7 -9.79 -10.84 -0.30
CA GLY A 7 -9.05 -12.05 -0.64
C GLY A 7 -8.71 -12.90 0.57
N ASN A 8 -8.45 -14.17 0.33
CA ASN A 8 -8.03 -15.11 1.37
C ASN A 8 -6.53 -14.95 1.67
N PRO A 9 -6.12 -14.97 2.95
CA PRO A 9 -4.70 -15.00 3.31
C PRO A 9 -3.96 -16.20 2.70
N ILE A 10 -2.77 -15.94 2.16
CA ILE A 10 -1.85 -16.96 1.67
C ILE A 10 -0.91 -17.32 2.81
N THR A 11 -1.15 -18.50 3.38
CA THR A 11 -0.44 -19.07 4.52
C THR A 11 0.17 -20.42 4.13
N ASN A 12 0.97 -21.03 5.01
CA ASN A 12 1.55 -22.35 4.74
C ASN A 12 0.48 -23.42 4.43
N SER A 13 -0.73 -23.33 5.00
CA SER A 13 -1.81 -24.28 4.70
C SER A 13 -2.45 -24.03 3.33
N THR A 14 -2.49 -22.78 2.88
CA THR A 14 -2.97 -22.40 1.54
C THR A 14 -2.00 -22.84 0.44
N LEU A 15 -0.73 -23.08 0.79
CA LEU A 15 0.36 -23.46 -0.13
C LEU A 15 0.50 -24.97 -0.37
N GLY A 16 -0.52 -25.78 -0.09
CA GLY A 16 -0.58 -27.19 -0.50
C GLY A 16 -0.62 -27.43 -2.03
N LEU A 17 -0.08 -26.50 -2.83
CA LEU A 17 0.17 -26.63 -4.26
C LEU A 17 1.16 -27.79 -4.50
N PRO A 18 1.03 -28.55 -5.61
CA PRO A 18 1.89 -29.68 -5.93
C PRO A 18 3.40 -29.40 -5.80
N ASP A 19 3.81 -28.17 -6.12
CA ASP A 19 5.21 -27.71 -6.10
C ASP A 19 5.84 -27.59 -4.70
N PHE A 20 5.03 -27.64 -3.63
CA PHE A 20 5.49 -27.49 -2.24
C PHE A 20 5.21 -28.73 -1.37
N ILE A 21 4.56 -29.76 -1.92
CA ILE A 21 4.24 -31.01 -1.19
C ILE A 21 5.53 -31.71 -0.70
N ASP A 22 6.63 -31.57 -1.44
CA ASP A 22 7.95 -32.13 -1.07
C ASP A 22 8.84 -31.16 -0.27
N ARG A 23 8.44 -29.89 -0.11
CA ARG A 23 9.24 -28.92 0.66
C ARG A 23 8.92 -29.07 2.15
N LYS A 24 9.80 -29.79 2.85
CA LYS A 24 9.76 -29.95 4.32
C LYS A 24 9.70 -28.62 5.09
N ASN A 25 10.12 -27.49 4.50
CA ASN A 25 10.04 -26.16 5.09
C ASN A 25 9.57 -25.13 4.05
N ILE A 26 8.37 -24.60 4.23
CA ILE A 26 7.87 -23.44 3.47
C ILE A 26 8.39 -22.17 4.16
N HIS A 27 9.19 -21.39 3.44
CA HIS A 27 9.73 -20.14 3.96
C HIS A 27 8.82 -18.95 3.62
N ARG A 28 9.01 -17.83 4.32
CA ARG A 28 8.22 -16.61 4.08
C ARG A 28 8.35 -16.10 2.64
N ILE A 29 9.54 -16.19 2.04
CA ILE A 29 9.76 -15.78 0.65
C ILE A 29 8.92 -16.61 -0.34
N ASP A 30 8.65 -17.88 -0.04
CA ASP A 30 7.76 -18.71 -0.85
C ASP A 30 6.31 -18.21 -0.78
N ARG A 31 5.85 -17.81 0.42
CA ARG A 31 4.54 -17.17 0.61
C ARG A 31 4.43 -15.83 -0.10
N ALA A 32 5.48 -15.03 -0.08
CA ALA A 32 5.56 -13.76 -0.78
C ALA A 32 5.43 -13.96 -2.30
N ARG A 33 6.16 -14.93 -2.86
CA ARG A 33 6.13 -15.29 -4.29
C ARG A 33 4.76 -15.71 -4.75
N ILE A 34 4.11 -16.56 -3.98
CA ILE A 34 2.79 -17.05 -4.36
C ILE A 34 1.74 -15.96 -4.19
N ALA A 35 1.87 -15.09 -3.18
CA ALA A 35 1.03 -13.91 -3.09
C ALA A 35 1.17 -13.00 -4.31
N LEU A 36 2.38 -12.70 -4.74
CA LEU A 36 2.59 -11.85 -5.91
C LEU A 36 1.98 -12.47 -7.19
N ASN A 37 2.18 -13.78 -7.40
CA ASN A 37 1.59 -14.51 -8.53
C ASN A 37 0.05 -14.55 -8.49
N LEU A 38 -0.53 -14.61 -7.30
CA LEU A 38 -1.97 -14.67 -7.09
C LEU A 38 -2.60 -13.30 -6.85
N LYS A 39 -1.89 -12.18 -7.09
CA LYS A 39 -2.37 -10.81 -6.83
C LYS A 39 -3.75 -10.52 -7.44
N ASN A 40 -4.01 -11.05 -8.63
CA ASN A 40 -5.27 -10.86 -9.38
C ASN A 40 -6.20 -12.07 -9.37
N ALA A 41 -5.85 -13.16 -8.67
CA ALA A 41 -6.67 -14.36 -8.59
C ALA A 41 -7.97 -14.13 -7.78
N GLU A 42 -8.99 -14.96 -7.97
CA GLU A 42 -10.24 -14.97 -7.16
C GLU A 42 -11.01 -13.65 -7.12
N GLU A 43 -10.82 -12.79 -8.13
CA GLU A 43 -11.53 -11.48 -8.27
C GLU A 43 -11.35 -10.53 -7.07
N LYS A 44 -10.38 -10.77 -6.18
CA LYS A 44 -10.19 -9.95 -4.97
C LYS A 44 -9.91 -8.48 -5.26
N ASN A 45 -9.18 -8.20 -6.34
CA ASN A 45 -8.97 -6.83 -6.82
C ASN A 45 -10.29 -6.19 -7.28
N ALA A 46 -11.12 -6.92 -8.03
CA ALA A 46 -12.42 -6.42 -8.48
C ALA A 46 -13.36 -6.08 -7.31
N LYS A 47 -13.38 -6.92 -6.26
CA LYS A 47 -14.15 -6.66 -5.03
C LYS A 47 -13.65 -5.42 -4.28
N ALA A 48 -12.32 -5.25 -4.19
CA ALA A 48 -11.72 -4.07 -3.57
C ALA A 48 -12.05 -2.79 -4.36
N LEU A 49 -12.01 -2.83 -5.69
CA LEU A 49 -12.40 -1.71 -6.56
C LEU A 49 -13.89 -1.37 -6.44
N GLN A 50 -14.77 -2.37 -6.43
CA GLN A 50 -16.20 -2.16 -6.22
C GLN A 50 -16.49 -1.51 -4.86
N TYR A 51 -15.72 -1.86 -3.83
CA TYR A 51 -15.82 -1.21 -2.53
C TYR A 51 -15.39 0.27 -2.58
N LEU A 52 -14.29 0.59 -3.28
CA LEU A 52 -13.84 1.97 -3.46
C LEU A 52 -14.83 2.82 -4.26
N GLU A 53 -15.45 2.27 -5.30
CA GLU A 53 -16.51 2.97 -6.04
C GLU A 53 -17.71 3.28 -5.15
N LYS A 54 -18.12 2.35 -4.27
CA LYS A 54 -19.17 2.62 -3.27
C LYS A 54 -18.78 3.73 -2.30
N LEU A 55 -17.54 3.76 -1.82
CA LEU A 55 -17.05 4.84 -0.95
C LEU A 55 -17.06 6.20 -1.66
N LYS A 56 -16.70 6.22 -2.95
CA LYS A 56 -16.74 7.42 -3.79
C LYS A 56 -18.16 7.90 -4.04
N GLU A 57 -19.11 7.01 -4.34
CA GLU A 57 -20.53 7.35 -4.54
C GLU A 57 -21.18 7.92 -3.27
N GLN A 58 -20.79 7.40 -2.11
CA GLN A 58 -21.25 7.88 -0.80
C GLN A 58 -20.56 9.18 -0.36
N SER A 59 -19.47 9.57 -1.04
CA SER A 59 -18.69 10.73 -0.69
C SER A 59 -19.32 11.99 -1.28
N GLU A 60 -19.62 12.96 -0.41
CA GLU A 60 -20.07 14.30 -0.83
C GLU A 60 -18.92 15.19 -1.31
N VAL A 61 -17.66 14.74 -1.19
CA VAL A 61 -16.50 15.49 -1.70
C VAL A 61 -16.27 15.23 -3.18
N GLY A 62 -15.89 16.26 -3.94
CA GLY A 62 -15.61 16.19 -5.38
C GLY A 62 -14.17 15.83 -5.76
N LEU A 63 -13.33 15.47 -4.79
CA LEU A 63 -11.91 15.12 -4.96
C LEU A 63 -11.50 14.12 -3.87
N GLY A 64 -10.77 13.07 -4.22
CA GLY A 64 -10.20 12.13 -3.27
C GLY A 64 -9.22 11.18 -3.93
N THR A 65 -8.57 10.31 -3.18
CA THR A 65 -7.69 9.26 -3.69
C THR A 65 -8.27 7.91 -3.26
N LEU A 66 -8.45 7.00 -4.22
CA LEU A 66 -8.93 5.65 -3.98
C LEU A 66 -7.72 4.74 -3.78
N CYS A 67 -7.42 4.38 -2.54
CA CYS A 67 -6.18 3.69 -2.19
C CYS A 67 -6.39 2.16 -2.14
N LEU A 68 -5.55 1.44 -2.88
CA LEU A 68 -5.44 -0.01 -2.91
C LEU A 68 -4.03 -0.44 -2.48
N LEU A 69 -3.95 -1.24 -1.42
CA LEU A 69 -2.69 -1.77 -0.90
C LEU A 69 -2.69 -3.29 -1.05
N TYR A 70 -1.66 -3.87 -1.65
CA TYR A 70 -1.50 -5.32 -1.74
C TYR A 70 -0.33 -5.80 -0.91
N ASN A 71 -0.56 -6.72 0.02
CA ASN A 71 0.51 -7.31 0.80
C ASN A 71 0.98 -8.63 0.17
N ALA A 72 2.21 -8.64 -0.31
CA ALA A 72 2.95 -9.81 -0.79
C ALA A 72 4.30 -9.97 -0.05
N THR A 73 4.38 -9.57 1.23
CA THR A 73 5.62 -9.66 2.03
C THR A 73 5.85 -11.06 2.62
N GLY A 74 4.87 -11.96 2.47
CA GLY A 74 4.89 -13.30 3.03
C GLY A 74 4.36 -13.41 4.46
N ASP A 75 4.20 -12.30 5.18
CA ASP A 75 3.53 -12.23 6.50
C ASP A 75 2.49 -11.10 6.51
N ALA A 76 1.68 -11.00 7.57
CA ALA A 76 0.79 -9.86 7.74
C ALA A 76 1.56 -8.56 8.00
N ILE A 77 1.01 -7.44 7.53
CA ILE A 77 1.48 -6.09 7.87
C ILE A 77 0.42 -5.37 8.70
N SER A 78 0.84 -4.61 9.70
CA SER A 78 -0.06 -3.96 10.66
C SER A 78 0.09 -2.44 10.60
N TYR A 79 -1.02 -1.72 10.67
CA TYR A 79 -1.02 -0.26 10.66
C TYR A 79 -0.21 0.32 11.84
N VAL A 80 0.58 1.37 11.57
CA VAL A 80 1.40 2.07 12.57
C VAL A 80 0.92 3.51 12.77
N THR A 81 0.94 4.29 11.69
CA THR A 81 0.62 5.71 11.72
C THR A 81 0.23 6.21 10.33
N HIS A 82 -0.22 7.45 10.24
CA HIS A 82 -0.52 8.14 9.01
C HIS A 82 -0.21 9.63 9.14
N LYS A 83 -0.12 10.33 8.01
CA LYS A 83 -0.02 11.78 7.94
C LYS A 83 -1.03 12.28 6.91
N ASN A 84 -1.84 13.25 7.30
CA ASN A 84 -2.72 13.97 6.38
C ASN A 84 -2.16 15.39 6.24
N TRP A 85 -1.51 15.70 5.11
CA TRP A 85 -1.10 17.07 4.81
C TRP A 85 -2.30 17.89 4.33
N TYR A 86 -3.08 17.34 3.39
CA TYR A 86 -4.27 17.98 2.85
C TYR A 86 -5.39 16.97 2.62
N GLY A 87 -6.49 17.09 3.36
CA GLY A 87 -7.58 16.11 3.32
C GLY A 87 -7.68 15.35 4.63
N ARG A 88 -8.33 14.19 4.59
CA ARG A 88 -8.46 13.24 5.70
C ARG A 88 -8.87 11.87 5.18
N ILE A 89 -8.80 10.86 6.04
CA ILE A 89 -9.45 9.57 5.80
C ILE A 89 -10.96 9.75 5.57
N GLY A 90 -11.51 8.99 4.62
CA GLY A 90 -12.93 8.96 4.29
C GLY A 90 -13.76 8.14 5.28
N ALA A 91 -14.90 7.60 4.81
CA ALA A 91 -15.84 6.87 5.66
C ALA A 91 -15.32 5.53 6.19
N SER A 92 -14.28 4.96 5.57
CA SER A 92 -13.63 3.73 5.99
C SER A 92 -12.29 4.03 6.66
N PRO A 93 -11.99 3.46 7.85
CA PRO A 93 -10.70 3.66 8.51
C PRO A 93 -9.56 3.03 7.70
N TYR A 94 -8.32 3.38 8.05
CA TYR A 94 -7.16 2.63 7.55
C TYR A 94 -7.27 1.16 8.02
N PRO A 95 -7.09 0.18 7.12
CA PRO A 95 -7.06 -1.23 7.49
C PRO A 95 -5.99 -1.49 8.55
N MET A 96 -6.38 -2.05 9.70
CA MET A 96 -5.47 -2.25 10.83
C MET A 96 -4.46 -3.37 10.60
N GLU A 97 -4.84 -4.39 9.85
CA GLU A 97 -3.98 -5.50 9.46
C GLU A 97 -4.32 -5.90 8.02
N ILE A 98 -3.30 -6.23 7.24
CA ILE A 98 -3.43 -6.73 5.87
C ILE A 98 -2.63 -8.02 5.81
N ALA A 99 -3.27 -9.18 5.69
CA ALA A 99 -2.55 -10.44 5.63
C ALA A 99 -1.86 -10.62 4.26
N ASN A 100 -0.82 -11.45 4.23
CA ASN A 100 -0.17 -11.83 2.98
C ASN A 100 -1.19 -12.38 1.98
N GLY A 101 -1.17 -11.92 0.74
CA GLY A 101 -2.09 -12.33 -0.31
C GLY A 101 -3.35 -11.48 -0.44
N GLN A 102 -3.60 -10.53 0.47
CA GLN A 102 -4.81 -9.70 0.51
C GLN A 102 -4.59 -8.31 -0.08
N TRP A 103 -5.69 -7.77 -0.62
CA TRP A 103 -5.85 -6.34 -0.89
C TRP A 103 -6.46 -5.64 0.30
N ALA A 104 -6.10 -4.39 0.51
CA ALA A 104 -6.75 -3.47 1.44
C ALA A 104 -7.21 -2.25 0.65
N ALA A 105 -8.38 -1.71 1.00
CA ALA A 105 -8.97 -0.61 0.27
C ALA A 105 -9.50 0.47 1.22
N PHE A 106 -9.14 1.73 0.97
CA PHE A 106 -9.68 2.88 1.68
C PHE A 106 -9.66 4.12 0.79
N MET A 107 -10.42 5.14 1.17
CA MET A 107 -10.48 6.40 0.43
C MET A 107 -9.91 7.52 1.29
N HIS A 108 -8.98 8.30 0.75
CA HIS A 108 -8.56 9.56 1.34
C HIS A 108 -9.30 10.71 0.65
N VAL A 109 -10.13 11.44 1.39
CA VAL A 109 -10.94 12.54 0.85
C VAL A 109 -10.13 13.83 0.85
N GLY A 110 -10.22 14.59 -0.23
CA GLY A 110 -9.53 15.87 -0.35
C GLY A 110 -10.20 16.98 0.49
N LYS A 111 -9.42 18.02 0.80
CA LYS A 111 -9.96 19.37 1.06
C LYS A 111 -10.03 20.10 -0.29
N PRO A 112 -10.75 21.23 -0.41
CA PRO A 112 -10.84 21.94 -1.69
C PRO A 112 -9.46 22.09 -2.35
N GLY A 113 -9.29 21.43 -3.50
CA GLY A 113 -8.07 21.49 -4.30
C GLY A 113 -7.07 20.34 -4.17
N HIS A 114 -6.95 19.64 -3.03
CA HIS A 114 -5.89 18.63 -2.83
C HIS A 114 -6.30 17.46 -1.90
N SER A 115 -5.79 16.26 -2.23
CA SER A 115 -5.78 15.05 -1.41
C SER A 115 -4.33 14.56 -1.28
N ILE A 116 -3.69 14.89 -0.16
CA ILE A 116 -2.28 14.56 0.13
C ILE A 116 -2.21 13.87 1.49
N GLY A 117 -1.70 12.64 1.48
CA GLY A 117 -1.58 11.83 2.68
C GLY A 117 -0.52 10.74 2.56
N ALA A 118 -0.18 10.16 3.69
CA ALA A 118 0.68 8.99 3.81
C ALA A 118 0.13 8.02 4.83
N VAL A 119 0.41 6.73 4.65
CA VAL A 119 0.13 5.67 5.61
C VAL A 119 1.36 4.80 5.81
N VAL A 120 1.56 4.32 7.03
CA VAL A 120 2.68 3.49 7.43
C VAL A 120 2.19 2.18 7.99
N TYR A 121 2.72 1.08 7.46
CA TYR A 121 2.50 -0.27 7.93
C TYR A 121 3.79 -0.88 8.44
N ARG A 122 3.72 -1.68 9.50
CA ARG A 122 4.83 -2.49 10.00
C ARG A 122 4.74 -3.88 9.43
N GLY A 123 5.84 -4.32 8.85
CA GLY A 123 6.03 -5.68 8.39
C GLY A 123 7.41 -6.17 8.82
N LYS A 124 7.93 -7.13 8.07
CA LYS A 124 9.27 -7.67 8.30
C LYS A 124 10.09 -7.62 7.02
N ASP A 125 11.38 -7.34 7.14
CA ASP A 125 12.35 -7.43 6.05
C ASP A 125 12.70 -8.89 5.72
N PRO A 126 13.42 -9.20 4.63
CA PRO A 126 13.78 -10.58 4.22
C PRO A 126 14.50 -11.42 5.28
N GLN A 127 15.10 -10.81 6.29
CA GLN A 127 15.78 -11.48 7.41
C GLN A 127 14.84 -11.71 8.61
N GLY A 128 13.63 -11.15 8.58
CA GLY A 128 12.61 -11.33 9.61
C GLY A 128 12.60 -10.24 10.67
N VAL A 129 13.34 -9.15 10.44
CA VAL A 129 13.44 -7.99 11.33
C VAL A 129 12.30 -7.03 11.02
N ASP A 130 11.69 -6.48 12.08
CA ASP A 130 10.61 -5.50 11.94
C ASP A 130 11.10 -4.25 11.19
N CYS A 131 10.31 -3.81 10.20
CA CYS A 131 10.52 -2.57 9.46
C CYS A 131 9.18 -1.89 9.15
N ASP A 132 9.24 -0.58 8.95
CA ASP A 132 8.09 0.26 8.62
C ASP A 132 8.09 0.61 7.13
N TRP A 133 6.94 0.44 6.49
CA TRP A 133 6.67 0.62 5.07
C TRP A 133 5.71 1.78 4.89
N MET A 134 6.21 2.89 4.37
CA MET A 134 5.44 4.12 4.15
C MET A 134 5.11 4.26 2.67
N VAL A 135 3.86 4.59 2.40
CA VAL A 135 3.40 5.05 1.09
C VAL A 135 2.66 6.36 1.22
N SER A 136 2.84 7.23 0.23
CA SER A 136 2.24 8.55 0.18
C SER A 136 1.77 8.91 -1.22
N TRP A 137 0.80 9.82 -1.28
CA TRP A 137 0.17 10.29 -2.50
C TRP A 137 -0.06 11.80 -2.43
N ASP A 138 0.02 12.46 -3.58
CA ASP A 138 -0.50 13.80 -3.83
C ASP A 138 -1.42 13.77 -5.03
N ASN A 139 -2.69 14.11 -4.79
CA ASN A 139 -3.69 14.28 -5.82
C ASN A 139 -4.30 15.69 -5.75
N CYS A 140 -3.80 16.58 -6.62
CA CYS A 140 -4.38 17.91 -6.85
C CYS A 140 -5.55 17.88 -7.85
N ASN A 141 -6.54 18.77 -7.69
CA ASN A 141 -7.62 18.99 -8.65
C ASN A 141 -7.16 19.79 -9.89
N ASP A 142 -6.25 20.75 -9.73
CA ASP A 142 -5.73 21.60 -10.82
C ASP A 142 -4.55 20.93 -11.52
N LYS A 143 -4.86 19.98 -12.41
CA LYS A 143 -3.86 19.20 -13.17
C LYS A 143 -3.03 20.03 -14.15
N ASN A 144 -3.40 21.29 -14.40
CA ASN A 144 -2.60 22.20 -15.23
C ASN A 144 -1.44 22.84 -14.44
N LYS A 145 -1.54 22.85 -13.10
CA LYS A 145 -0.53 23.46 -12.21
C LYS A 145 0.28 22.44 -11.43
N TRP A 146 -0.34 21.31 -11.09
CA TRP A 146 0.24 20.34 -10.18
C TRP A 146 0.10 18.92 -10.75
N ASN A 147 1.21 18.18 -10.71
CA ASN A 147 1.23 16.78 -11.11
C ASN A 147 0.67 15.89 -10.01
N THR A 148 0.17 14.72 -10.39
CA THR A 148 -0.16 13.68 -9.41
C THR A 148 1.12 12.94 -9.05
N GLN A 149 1.35 12.71 -7.76
CA GLN A 149 2.64 12.20 -7.29
C GLN A 149 2.48 11.09 -6.28
N VAL A 150 3.44 10.18 -6.25
CA VAL A 150 3.55 9.12 -5.24
C VAL A 150 4.97 8.99 -4.74
N TYR A 151 5.11 8.69 -3.47
CA TYR A 151 6.41 8.41 -2.88
C TYR A 151 6.27 7.27 -1.88
N SER A 152 7.20 6.32 -1.93
CA SER A 152 7.24 5.19 -1.02
C SER A 152 8.61 5.09 -0.37
N LYS A 153 8.66 4.54 0.85
CA LYS A 153 9.91 4.41 1.59
C LYS A 153 9.80 3.30 2.63
N VAL A 154 10.81 2.45 2.72
CA VAL A 154 10.93 1.43 3.77
C VAL A 154 12.08 1.80 4.70
N ARG A 155 11.86 1.74 6.02
CA ARG A 155 12.85 2.08 7.05
C ARG A 155 12.72 1.18 8.26
N GLU A 156 13.68 1.30 9.18
CA GLU A 156 13.66 0.60 10.46
C GLU A 156 12.37 0.86 11.25
N LYS A 157 12.04 -0.10 12.13
CA LYS A 157 10.92 0.02 13.07
C LYS A 157 10.94 1.36 13.81
N ASN A 158 9.79 2.04 13.84
CA ASN A 158 9.54 3.33 14.49
C ASN A 158 10.19 4.54 13.82
N HIS A 159 10.78 4.41 12.63
CA HIS A 159 11.34 5.54 11.88
C HIS A 159 10.31 6.67 11.73
N PHE A 160 9.07 6.32 11.39
CA PHE A 160 8.00 7.28 11.12
C PHE A 160 7.25 7.78 12.36
N SER A 161 7.62 7.31 13.57
CA SER A 161 7.02 7.80 14.81
C SER A 161 7.47 9.22 15.16
N ASN A 162 8.70 9.59 14.80
CA ASN A 162 9.28 10.92 15.04
C ASN A 162 9.98 11.47 13.78
N CYS A 163 9.62 10.98 12.59
CA CYS A 163 10.25 11.46 11.36
C CYS A 163 9.87 12.91 11.07
N ASP A 164 10.77 13.59 10.38
CA ASP A 164 10.43 14.86 9.74
C ASP A 164 9.55 14.60 8.51
N TRP A 165 8.25 14.85 8.68
CA TRP A 165 7.27 14.68 7.61
C TRP A 165 7.41 15.73 6.50
N GLU A 166 8.09 16.85 6.75
CA GLU A 166 8.36 17.85 5.70
C GLU A 166 9.38 17.30 4.70
N VAL A 167 10.40 16.58 5.16
CA VAL A 167 11.34 15.89 4.26
C VAL A 167 10.63 14.83 3.40
N VAL A 168 9.63 14.15 3.95
CA VAL A 168 8.80 13.21 3.16
C VAL A 168 7.94 13.95 2.14
N TYR A 169 7.36 15.07 2.55
CA TYR A 169 6.55 15.92 1.67
C TYR A 169 7.38 16.46 0.50
N ASP A 170 8.56 17.02 0.75
CA ASP A 170 9.45 17.55 -0.28
C ASP A 170 9.84 16.48 -1.31
N LYS A 171 10.11 15.25 -0.85
CA LYS A 171 10.39 14.11 -1.74
C LYS A 171 9.17 13.71 -2.57
N LEU A 172 7.98 13.73 -1.98
CA LEU A 172 6.73 13.51 -2.69
C LEU A 172 6.49 14.59 -3.74
N GLN A 173 6.76 15.87 -3.43
CA GLN A 173 6.52 17.01 -4.34
C GLN A 173 7.39 17.00 -5.61
N VAL A 174 8.48 16.23 -5.62
CA VAL A 174 9.35 16.08 -6.80
C VAL A 174 9.31 14.67 -7.38
N SER A 175 8.43 13.81 -6.86
CA SER A 175 8.27 12.46 -7.39
C SER A 175 7.37 12.45 -8.63
N GLY A 176 7.24 11.28 -9.26
CA GLY A 176 6.35 11.07 -10.40
C GLY A 176 5.08 10.31 -10.00
N VAL A 177 4.33 9.89 -11.02
CA VAL A 177 3.13 9.04 -10.89
C VAL A 177 3.44 7.57 -10.54
N TYR A 178 4.71 7.20 -10.55
CA TYR A 178 5.23 5.88 -10.20
C TYR A 178 6.46 6.05 -9.32
N HIS A 179 6.60 5.19 -8.32
CA HIS A 179 7.78 5.09 -7.48
C HIS A 179 8.06 3.63 -7.14
N ASP A 180 9.30 3.19 -7.31
CA ASP A 180 9.74 1.86 -6.91
C ASP A 180 10.90 1.98 -5.91
N GLY A 181 10.66 1.54 -4.68
CA GLY A 181 11.67 1.58 -3.63
C GLY A 181 12.90 0.72 -3.91
N VAL A 182 12.88 -0.19 -4.90
CA VAL A 182 14.06 -0.97 -5.30
C VAL A 182 15.18 -0.10 -5.86
N GLU A 183 14.83 1.00 -6.51
CA GLU A 183 15.79 1.93 -7.13
C GLU A 183 16.40 2.91 -6.12
N ASP A 184 15.85 2.97 -4.90
CA ASP A 184 16.37 3.82 -3.85
C ASP A 184 17.73 3.31 -3.34
N LYS A 185 18.74 4.19 -3.33
CA LYS A 185 20.06 3.89 -2.75
C LYS A 185 20.00 3.48 -1.28
N ASP A 186 18.93 3.90 -0.60
CA ASP A 186 18.66 3.59 0.80
C ASP A 186 17.56 2.53 0.96
N ASN A 187 17.38 1.64 -0.03
CA ASN A 187 16.39 0.59 0.09
C ASN A 187 16.73 -0.34 1.27
N TRP A 188 15.74 -0.61 2.10
CA TRP A 188 15.94 -1.31 3.38
C TRP A 188 16.07 -2.81 3.16
N ASN A 189 17.28 -3.37 3.33
CA ASN A 189 17.57 -4.80 3.51
C ASN A 189 16.90 -5.80 2.55
N GLY A 190 16.58 -5.38 1.32
CA GLY A 190 15.89 -6.24 0.35
C GLY A 190 14.36 -6.23 0.44
N CYS A 191 13.78 -5.19 1.03
CA CYS A 191 12.36 -4.85 0.87
C CYS A 191 12.10 -4.26 -0.53
N SER A 192 10.89 -4.38 -1.06
CA SER A 192 10.49 -3.76 -2.34
C SER A 192 9.06 -3.22 -2.25
N LEU A 193 8.91 -1.92 -2.50
CA LEU A 193 7.65 -1.21 -2.36
C LEU A 193 7.39 -0.37 -3.60
N SER A 194 6.57 -0.89 -4.50
CA SER A 194 6.13 -0.16 -5.69
C SER A 194 4.80 0.54 -5.42
N ALA A 195 4.69 1.77 -5.91
CA ALA A 195 3.51 2.59 -5.79
C ALA A 195 3.23 3.31 -7.12
N CYS A 196 1.96 3.43 -7.51
CA CYS A 196 1.55 4.21 -8.66
C CYS A 196 0.19 4.87 -8.44
N ILE A 197 -0.09 5.92 -9.20
CA ILE A 197 -1.35 6.65 -9.13
C ILE A 197 -1.79 7.10 -10.53
N GLY A 198 -3.11 7.05 -10.79
CA GLY A 198 -3.69 7.64 -11.98
C GLY A 198 -3.78 9.17 -11.91
N GLU A 199 -4.11 9.82 -13.03
CA GLU A 199 -4.25 11.28 -13.09
C GLU A 199 -5.70 11.70 -13.33
N HIS A 200 -6.50 11.73 -12.27
CA HIS A 200 -7.89 12.23 -12.31
C HIS A 200 -8.31 12.79 -10.94
N ARG A 201 -9.58 13.19 -10.76
CA ARG A 201 -10.07 13.70 -9.46
C ARG A 201 -10.24 12.62 -8.38
N PHE A 202 -10.37 11.37 -8.80
CA PHE A 202 -10.52 10.21 -7.91
C PHE A 202 -9.55 9.08 -8.28
N PRO A 203 -8.24 9.36 -8.39
CA PRO A 203 -7.30 8.41 -8.92
C PRO A 203 -7.21 7.18 -8.05
N ILE A 204 -7.06 6.04 -8.72
CA ILE A 204 -6.70 4.80 -8.05
C ILE A 204 -5.20 4.90 -7.77
N PHE A 205 -4.87 4.92 -6.48
CA PHE A 205 -3.53 4.76 -5.96
C PHE A 205 -3.34 3.28 -5.64
N VAL A 206 -2.29 2.66 -6.20
CA VAL A 206 -1.96 1.25 -5.97
C VAL A 206 -0.59 1.17 -5.34
N ALA A 207 -0.46 0.45 -4.23
CA ALA A 207 0.84 0.06 -3.68
C ALA A 207 0.95 -1.46 -3.50
N VAL A 208 2.14 -2.00 -3.76
CA VAL A 208 2.46 -3.41 -3.61
C VAL A 208 3.65 -3.55 -2.67
N PHE A 209 3.44 -4.21 -1.55
CA PHE A 209 4.46 -4.49 -0.54
C PHE A 209 5.01 -5.89 -0.84
N THR A 210 6.28 -6.00 -1.19
CA THR A 210 6.94 -7.29 -1.47
C THR A 210 8.37 -7.30 -0.94
N VAL A 211 9.02 -8.46 -0.94
CA VAL A 211 10.47 -8.55 -0.73
C VAL A 211 11.18 -8.66 -2.09
N GLN A 212 12.48 -8.38 -2.13
CA GLN A 212 13.33 -8.62 -3.30
C GLN A 212 13.50 -10.12 -3.51
N ASP A 213 13.87 -10.51 -4.74
CA ASP A 213 14.08 -11.90 -5.16
C ASP A 213 12.83 -12.81 -5.14
N VAL A 214 11.65 -12.18 -5.17
CA VAL A 214 10.33 -12.82 -5.23
C VAL A 214 9.93 -13.11 -6.66
#